data_AF-A0A963RLN6-F1
#
_entry.id   AF-A0A963RLN6-F1
#
_cell.length_a   1.000
_cell.length_b   1.000
_cell.length_c   1.000
_cell.angle_alpha   90.00
_cell.angle_beta   90.00
_cell.angle_gamma   90.00
#
_symmetry.space_group_name_H-M   'P 1'
#
loop_
_entity.id
_entity.type
_entity.pdbx_description
1 polymer ?
#
loop_
_entity_poly.entity_id
_entity_poly.type
_entity_poly.pdbx_seq_one_letter_code
_entity_poly.pdbx_strand_id
1 'polypeptide(L)'
;AAVATSAGLGFPIALANVAGYIVSGLKVENLPPHSFGYVWLPALVVIAVCSVLMAPVGAKAAHALPVKKLKRVFASILFLLGAYMLYKGLSQI
;
A
#
# COMPACT_ATOMS: atom_id res chain seq x y z
N ALA A 1 -16.97 -3.74 8.65
CA ALA A 1 -16.50 -2.79 9.68
C ALA A 1 -14.98 -2.77 9.76
N ALA A 2 -14.32 -3.86 10.17
CA ALA A 2 -12.85 -3.91 10.33
C ALA A 2 -12.04 -3.39 9.12
N VAL A 3 -12.33 -3.85 7.90
CA VAL A 3 -11.59 -3.44 6.68
C VAL A 3 -11.73 -1.93 6.39
N ALA A 4 -12.89 -1.34 6.64
CA ALA A 4 -13.12 0.08 6.42
C ALA A 4 -12.36 0.94 7.46
N THR A 5 -12.32 0.48 8.72
CA THR A 5 -11.53 1.12 9.78
C THR A 5 -10.02 1.01 9.51
N SER A 6 -9.55 -0.12 9.00
CA SER A 6 -8.13 -0.30 8.63
C SER A 6 -7.71 0.58 7.45
N ALA A 7 -8.60 0.82 6.48
CA ALA A 7 -8.33 1.74 5.37
C ALA A 7 -8.07 3.18 5.86
N GLY A 8 -8.72 3.61 6.95
CA GLY A 8 -8.51 4.93 7.55
C GLY A 8 -7.11 5.11 8.16
N LEU A 9 -6.49 4.04 8.65
CA LEU A 9 -5.14 4.08 9.22
C LEU A 9 -4.02 4.16 8.17
N GLY A 10 -4.32 3.85 6.90
CA GLY A 10 -3.34 3.88 5.82
C GLY A 10 -2.74 5.28 5.59
N PHE A 11 -3.54 6.33 5.76
CA PHE A 11 -3.11 7.72 5.57
C PHE A 11 -2.03 8.16 6.59
N PRO A 12 -2.23 8.04 7.92
CA PRO A 12 -1.19 8.38 8.89
C PRO A 12 0.06 7.50 8.75
N ILE A 13 -0.08 6.22 8.38
CA ILE A 13 1.07 5.33 8.10
C ILE A 13 1.87 5.83 6.89
N ALA A 14 1.19 6.22 5.82
CA ALA A 14 1.85 6.76 4.63
C ALA A 14 2.58 8.08 4.95
N LEU A 15 1.95 8.97 5.73
CA LEU A 15 2.54 10.24 6.16
C LEU A 15 3.80 10.02 6.99
N ALA A 16 3.76 9.11 7.97
CA ALA A 16 4.92 8.76 8.79
C ALA A 16 6.06 8.17 7.96
N ASN A 17 5.75 7.31 6.98
CA ASN A 17 6.74 6.77 6.06
C ASN A 17 7.40 7.87 5.23
N VAL A 18 6.61 8.73 4.59
CA VAL A 18 7.12 9.85 3.78
C VAL A 18 8.02 10.76 4.61
N ALA A 19 7.60 11.11 5.83
CA ALA A 19 8.43 11.89 6.75
C ALA A 19 9.75 11.17 7.09
N GLY A 20 9.71 9.86 7.36
CA GLY A 20 10.90 9.04 7.61
C GLY A 20 11.86 8.97 6.42
N TYR A 21 11.35 8.87 5.19
CA TYR A 21 12.15 8.88 3.96
C TYR A 21 12.77 10.26 3.69
N ILE A 22 12.04 11.34 3.97
CA ILE A 22 12.58 12.70 3.88
C ILE A 22 13.72 12.87 4.88
N VAL A 23 13.52 12.51 6.15
CA VAL A 23 14.54 12.63 7.21
C VAL A 23 15.77 11.76 6.94
N SER A 24 15.59 10.53 6.44
CA SER A 24 16.73 9.68 6.02
C SER A 24 17.48 10.23 4.80
N GLY A 25 16.79 10.95 3.91
CA GLY A 25 17.36 11.48 2.66
C GLY A 25 18.14 12.78 2.83
N LEU A 26 18.02 13.46 3.97
CA LEU A 26 18.75 14.70 4.26
C LEU A 26 20.28 14.49 4.38
N LYS A 27 20.76 13.24 4.51
CA LYS A 27 22.18 12.90 4.69
C LYS A 27 22.90 12.44 3.42
N VAL A 28 22.25 12.47 2.25
CA VAL A 28 22.84 11.96 1.00
C VAL A 28 23.04 13.10 0.01
N GLU A 29 24.30 13.43 -0.29
CA GLU A 29 24.70 14.28 -1.40
C GLU A 29 24.83 13.41 -2.67
N ASN A 30 24.36 13.90 -3.82
CA ASN A 30 24.13 13.23 -5.13
C ASN A 30 22.68 12.78 -5.43
N LEU A 31 21.68 13.61 -5.17
CA LEU A 31 20.32 13.32 -5.64
C LEU A 31 20.02 13.96 -7.00
N PRO A 32 19.29 13.24 -7.90
CA PRO A 32 18.85 13.77 -9.18
C PRO A 32 18.07 15.09 -9.03
N PRO A 33 18.14 15.99 -10.02
CA PRO A 33 17.39 17.25 -9.98
C PRO A 33 15.90 16.96 -9.75
N HIS A 34 15.29 17.68 -8.81
CA HIS A 34 13.88 17.57 -8.35
C HIS A 34 13.56 16.46 -7.33
N SER A 35 14.52 16.02 -6.52
CA SER A 35 14.26 15.17 -5.35
C SER A 35 14.14 16.00 -4.06
N PHE A 36 13.19 15.70 -3.18
CA PHE A 36 13.09 16.29 -1.84
C PHE A 36 13.37 15.19 -0.80
N GLY A 37 14.63 15.07 -0.35
CA GLY A 37 15.11 13.85 0.33
C GLY A 37 15.04 12.64 -0.60
N TYR A 38 14.83 11.41 -0.09
CA TYR A 38 14.67 10.20 -0.93
C TYR A 38 13.40 10.18 -1.81
N VAL A 39 12.54 11.20 -1.72
CA VAL A 39 11.29 11.27 -2.48
C VAL A 39 11.53 11.98 -3.82
N TRP A 40 11.49 11.21 -4.91
CA TRP A 40 11.56 11.75 -6.26
C TRP A 40 10.19 12.30 -6.67
N LEU A 41 10.05 13.64 -6.73
CA LEU A 41 8.79 14.33 -6.99
C LEU A 41 8.08 13.84 -8.26
N PRO A 42 8.77 13.59 -9.40
CA PRO A 42 8.08 13.14 -10.60
C PRO A 42 7.54 11.70 -10.49
N ALA A 43 8.21 10.77 -9.78
CA ALA A 43 7.63 9.44 -9.54
C ALA A 43 6.40 9.54 -8.65
N LEU A 44 6.42 10.42 -7.64
CA LEU A 44 5.26 10.65 -6.80
C LEU A 44 4.06 11.09 -7.65
N VAL A 45 4.28 12.03 -8.58
CA VAL A 45 3.23 12.50 -9.50
C VAL A 45 2.74 11.36 -10.41
N VAL A 46 3.64 10.61 -11.03
CA VAL A 46 3.28 9.49 -11.92
C VAL A 46 2.47 8.43 -11.16
N ILE A 47 2.91 8.02 -9.97
CA ILE A 47 2.22 7.03 -9.15
C ILE A 47 0.86 7.57 -8.70
N ALA A 48 0.78 8.83 -8.27
CA ALA A 48 -0.47 9.45 -7.86
C ALA A 48 -1.49 9.46 -9.01
N VAL A 49 -1.07 9.89 -10.20
CA VAL A 49 -1.93 9.91 -11.40
C VAL A 49 -2.40 8.50 -11.76
N CYS A 50 -1.47 7.54 -11.87
CA CYS A 50 -1.82 6.14 -12.15
C CYS A 50 -2.78 5.55 -11.11
N SER A 51 -2.57 5.85 -9.82
CA SER A 51 -3.41 5.36 -8.72
C SER A 51 -4.83 5.94 -8.79
N VAL A 52 -4.97 7.25 -9.00
CA VAL A 52 -6.28 7.91 -9.11
C VAL A 52 -7.05 7.43 -10.33
N LEU A 53 -6.36 7.18 -11.46
CA LEU A 53 -6.99 6.63 -12.66
C LEU A 53 -7.42 5.17 -12.49
N MET A 54 -6.65 4.38 -11.74
CA MET A 54 -6.96 2.97 -11.48
C MET A 54 -8.05 2.79 -10.40
N ALA A 55 -8.18 3.73 -9.46
CA ALA A 55 -9.19 3.70 -8.39
C ALA A 55 -10.64 3.48 -8.88
N PRO A 56 -11.18 4.21 -9.88
CA PRO A 56 -12.55 3.98 -10.37
C PRO A 56 -12.71 2.64 -11.10
N VAL A 57 -11.66 2.14 -11.76
CA VAL A 57 -11.68 0.83 -12.42
C VAL A 57 -11.80 -0.27 -11.37
N GLY A 58 -11.02 -0.19 -10.29
CA GLY A 58 -11.12 -1.10 -9.15
C GLY A 58 -12.49 -1.05 -8.45
N ALA A 59 -13.04 0.15 -8.24
CA ALA A 59 -14.35 0.33 -7.63
C ALA A 59 -15.47 -0.29 -8.48
N LYS A 60 -15.45 -0.08 -9.80
CA LYS A 60 -16.41 -0.69 -10.73
C LYS A 60 -16.30 -2.21 -10.75
N ALA A 61 -15.09 -2.75 -10.79
CA ALA A 61 -14.87 -4.19 -10.72
C ALA A 61 -15.43 -4.77 -9.41
N ALA A 62 -15.13 -4.14 -8.27
CA ALA A 62 -15.62 -4.56 -6.96
C ALA A 62 -17.16 -4.55 -6.87
N HIS A 63 -17.83 -3.60 -7.53
CA HIS A 63 -19.28 -3.49 -7.50
C HIS A 63 -19.99 -4.48 -8.44
N ALA A 64 -19.34 -4.86 -9.55
CA ALA A 64 -19.84 -5.88 -10.49
C ALA A 64 -19.71 -7.31 -9.95
N LEU A 65 -18.84 -7.53 -8.96
CA LEU A 65 -18.65 -8.83 -8.33
C LEU A 65 -19.72 -9.11 -7.27
N PRO A 66 -20.38 -10.28 -7.29
CA PRO A 66 -21.38 -10.64 -6.28
C PRO A 66 -20.73 -10.72 -4.90
N VAL A 67 -21.32 -10.04 -3.90
CA VAL A 67 -20.80 -9.88 -2.53
C VAL A 67 -20.36 -11.21 -1.88
N LYS A 68 -21.04 -12.32 -2.20
CA LYS A 68 -20.65 -13.68 -1.76
C LYS A 68 -19.27 -14.10 -2.27
N LYS A 69 -18.93 -13.83 -3.53
CA LYS A 69 -17.61 -14.15 -4.10
C LYS A 69 -16.53 -13.24 -3.52
N LEU A 70 -16.80 -11.94 -3.38
CA LEU A 70 -15.85 -10.99 -2.79
C LEU A 70 -15.43 -11.40 -1.36
N LYS A 71 -16.41 -11.75 -0.52
CA LYS A 71 -16.15 -12.20 0.85
C LYS A 71 -15.36 -13.51 0.90
N ARG A 72 -15.64 -14.45 -0.01
CA ARG A 72 -14.92 -15.72 -0.10
C ARG A 72 -13.47 -15.51 -0.54
N VAL A 73 -13.22 -14.66 -1.55
CA VAL A 73 -11.86 -14.32 -2.02
C VAL A 73 -11.05 -13.66 -0.90
N PHE A 74 -11.64 -12.68 -0.20
CA PHE A 74 -10.97 -12.00 0.91
C PHE A 74 -10.61 -12.99 2.04
N ALA A 75 -11.53 -13.87 2.42
CA ALA A 75 -11.29 -14.89 3.42
C ALA A 75 -10.20 -15.90 3.00
N SER A 76 -10.17 -16.34 1.74
CA SER A 76 -9.12 -17.23 1.24
C SER A 76 -7.74 -16.57 1.25
N ILE A 77 -7.65 -15.28 0.90
CA ILE A 77 -6.38 -14.54 0.97
C ILE A 77 -5.90 -14.42 2.42
N LEU A 78 -6.78 -14.07 3.37
CA LEU A 78 -6.42 -14.01 4.78
C LEU A 78 -5.95 -15.38 5.32
N PHE A 79 -6.61 -16.46 4.93
CA PHE A 79 -6.22 -17.80 5.34
C PHE A 79 -4.85 -18.19 4.77
N LEU A 80 -4.59 -17.90 3.49
CA LEU A 80 -3.29 -18.13 2.87
C LEU A 80 -2.18 -17.29 3.52
N LEU A 81 -2.45 -16.01 3.82
CA LEU A 81 -1.50 -15.14 4.49
C LEU A 81 -1.19 -15.64 5.90
N GLY A 82 -2.19 -16.08 6.65
CA GLY A 82 -2.00 -16.68 7.97
C GLY A 82 -1.17 -17.97 7.90
N ALA A 83 -1.47 -18.86 6.94
CA ALA A 83 -0.68 -20.06 6.70
C ALA A 83 0.76 -19.74 6.31
N TYR A 84 0.98 -18.72 5.46
CA TYR A 84 2.31 -18.25 5.06
C TYR A 84 3.09 -17.66 6.24
N MET A 85 2.45 -16.83 7.07
CA MET A 85 3.08 -16.28 8.28
C MET A 85 3.45 -17.38 9.28
N LEU A 86 2.58 -18.39 9.43
CA LEU A 86 2.85 -19.55 10.30
C LEU A 86 4.03 -20.37 9.77
N TYR A 87 4.04 -20.68 8.46
CA TYR A 87 5.16 -21.38 7.81
C TYR A 87 6.46 -20.59 7.93
N LYS A 88 6.43 -19.28 7.65
CA LYS A 88 7.59 -18.40 7.76
C LYS A 88 8.11 -18.35 9.19
N GLY A 89 7.22 -18.24 10.19
CA GLY A 89 7.58 -18.29 11.61
C GLY A 89 8.23 -19.61 12.02
N LEU A 90 7.66 -20.74 11.60
CA LEU A 90 8.24 -22.08 11.82
C LEU A 90 9.57 -22.28 11.10
N SER A 91 9.76 -21.69 9.93
CA SER A 91 11.03 -21.77 9.17
C SER A 91 12.14 -20.86 9.70
N GLN A 92 11.79 -19.88 10.54
CA GLN A 92 12.74 -18.93 11.15
C GLN A 92 13.14 -19.34 12.58
N ILE A 93 12.54 -20.42 13.10
CA ILE A 93 12.88 -21.08 14.37
C ILE A 93 13.81 -22.27 14.05
#